data_AF-A0A7J8GGR5-F1
#
_entry.id   AF-A0A7J8GGR5-F1
#
_cell.length_a   1.000
_cell.length_b   1.000
_cell.length_c   1.000
_cell.angle_alpha   90.00
_cell.angle_beta   90.00
_cell.angle_gamma   90.00
#
_symmetry.space_group_name_H-M   'P 1'
#
loop_
_entity.id
_entity.type
_entity.pdbx_description
1 polymer ?
#
loop_
_entity_poly.entity_id
_entity_poly.type
_entity_poly.pdbx_seq_one_letter_code
_entity_poly.pdbx_strand_id
1 'polypeptide(L)'
;MEAAKARFQAGRELLQQQQGGITAEVMMDILRNKESGICMDSGGFRTTASMVSILPQDPTQPCIHFLTATPDPSRSVFKPFIFGAGTAQAPQVLSPTFGAQDPIRTVPRFQTQVDRRHTLYCEHQKALGLMDREQNQGQQLRQKQRDLEQEGLEAARGLLAGEWAPPPQELGGLFQAFVERESQAYA
;
A
#
# COMPACT_ATOMS: atom_id res chain seq x y z
N MET A 1 -15.03 -20.95 -4.14
CA MET A 1 -15.52 -20.56 -5.48
C MET A 1 -16.59 -19.46 -5.39
N GLU A 2 -17.59 -19.58 -4.51
CA GLU A 2 -18.65 -18.57 -4.34
C GLU A 2 -18.15 -17.19 -3.90
N ALA A 3 -17.25 -17.10 -2.92
CA ALA A 3 -16.67 -15.81 -2.51
C ALA A 3 -15.93 -15.08 -3.65
N ALA A 4 -15.29 -15.83 -4.56
CA ALA A 4 -14.62 -15.25 -5.72
C ALA A 4 -15.63 -14.69 -6.75
N LYS A 5 -16.75 -15.40 -6.97
CA LYS A 5 -17.84 -14.92 -7.84
C LYS A 5 -18.51 -13.68 -7.27
N ALA A 6 -18.80 -13.68 -5.96
CA ALA A 6 -19.38 -12.53 -5.27
C ALA A 6 -18.49 -11.30 -5.40
N ARG A 7 -17.19 -11.44 -5.13
CA ARG A 7 -16.21 -10.36 -5.28
C ARG A 7 -16.13 -9.85 -6.73
N PHE A 8 -16.15 -10.75 -7.71
CA PHE A 8 -16.17 -10.36 -9.12
C PHE A 8 -17.40 -9.54 -9.47
N GLN A 9 -18.58 -9.97 -9.03
CA GLN A 9 -19.83 -9.26 -9.28
C GLN A 9 -19.84 -7.88 -8.60
N ALA A 10 -19.45 -7.82 -7.32
CA ALA A 10 -19.39 -6.55 -6.59
C ALA A 10 -18.38 -5.58 -7.20
N GLY A 11 -17.21 -6.06 -7.64
CA GLY A 11 -16.23 -5.24 -8.36
C GLY A 11 -16.79 -4.67 -9.66
N ARG A 12 -17.55 -5.46 -10.44
CA ARG A 12 -18.22 -4.97 -11.65
C ARG A 12 -19.24 -3.87 -11.34
N GLU A 13 -20.04 -4.05 -10.31
CA GLU A 13 -21.06 -3.07 -9.92
C GLU A 13 -20.44 -1.75 -9.45
N LEU A 14 -19.41 -1.82 -8.60
CA LEU A 14 -18.69 -0.64 -8.13
C LEU A 14 -18.02 0.13 -9.28
N LEU A 15 -17.41 -0.58 -10.24
CA LEU A 15 -16.83 0.04 -11.43
C LEU A 15 -17.89 0.69 -12.32
N GLN A 16 -19.06 0.04 -12.47
CA GLN A 16 -20.16 0.58 -13.28
C GLN A 16 -20.75 1.85 -12.66
N GLN A 17 -20.84 1.94 -11.33
CA GLN A 17 -21.27 3.15 -10.62
C GLN A 17 -20.33 4.34 -10.85
N GLN A 18 -19.07 4.07 -11.16
CA GLN A 18 -18.02 5.08 -11.36
C GLN A 18 -17.67 5.26 -12.86
N GLN A 19 -18.55 4.83 -13.76
CA GLN A 19 -18.33 4.93 -15.19
C GLN A 19 -18.07 6.38 -15.62
N GLY A 20 -16.92 6.60 -16.28
CA GLY A 20 -16.49 7.93 -16.72
C GLY A 20 -15.84 8.79 -15.62
N GLY A 21 -15.82 8.32 -14.36
CA GLY A 21 -15.25 9.01 -13.20
C GLY A 21 -14.13 8.24 -12.51
N ILE A 22 -13.49 7.27 -13.19
CA ILE A 22 -12.43 6.46 -12.59
C ILE A 22 -11.18 7.31 -12.37
N THR A 23 -10.87 7.58 -11.09
CA THR A 23 -9.62 8.18 -10.63
C THR A 23 -8.82 7.18 -9.79
N ALA A 24 -7.60 7.56 -9.39
CA ALA A 24 -6.80 6.72 -8.51
C ALA A 24 -7.48 6.53 -7.15
N GLU A 25 -8.07 7.59 -6.60
CA GLU A 25 -8.79 7.60 -5.33
C GLU A 25 -10.02 6.71 -5.38
N VAL A 26 -10.81 6.79 -6.45
CA VAL A 26 -11.96 5.88 -6.65
C VAL A 26 -11.50 4.43 -6.66
N MET A 27 -10.39 4.11 -7.32
CA MET A 27 -9.84 2.76 -7.32
C MET A 27 -9.32 2.36 -5.93
N MET A 28 -8.69 3.27 -5.18
CA MET A 28 -8.28 3.02 -3.80
C MET A 28 -9.49 2.70 -2.92
N ASP A 29 -10.57 3.47 -3.02
CA ASP A 29 -11.81 3.24 -2.26
C ASP A 29 -12.46 1.89 -2.58
N ILE A 30 -12.49 1.50 -3.85
CA ILE A 30 -12.94 0.17 -4.28
C ILE A 30 -12.07 -0.92 -3.63
N LEU A 31 -10.74 -0.77 -3.66
CA LEU A 31 -9.82 -1.74 -3.06
C LEU A 31 -9.92 -1.80 -1.53
N ARG A 32 -10.33 -0.71 -0.88
CA ARG A 32 -10.59 -0.64 0.58
C ARG A 32 -11.94 -1.26 0.97
N ASN A 33 -12.83 -1.51 0.02
CA ASN A 33 -14.20 -1.92 0.32
C ASN A 33 -14.27 -3.36 0.86
N LYS A 34 -14.51 -3.48 2.18
CA LYS A 34 -14.64 -4.76 2.88
C LYS A 34 -16.01 -5.41 2.69
N GLU A 35 -17.07 -4.62 2.66
CA GLU A 35 -18.46 -5.10 2.55
C GLU A 35 -18.70 -5.88 1.25
N SER A 36 -18.09 -5.44 0.14
CA SER A 36 -18.10 -6.11 -1.16
C SER A 36 -17.23 -7.37 -1.22
N GLY A 37 -16.40 -7.62 -0.21
CA GLY A 37 -15.40 -8.68 -0.19
C GLY A 37 -14.17 -8.43 -1.08
N ILE A 38 -14.00 -7.23 -1.64
CA ILE A 38 -12.80 -6.85 -2.40
C ILE A 38 -11.60 -6.77 -1.45
N CYS A 39 -11.72 -5.99 -0.39
CA CYS A 39 -10.78 -6.01 0.73
C CYS A 39 -11.08 -7.23 1.60
N MET A 40 -10.35 -8.33 1.36
CA MET A 40 -10.52 -9.55 2.15
C MET A 40 -9.95 -9.36 3.56
N ASP A 41 -10.77 -9.59 4.58
CA ASP A 41 -10.35 -9.62 5.98
C ASP A 41 -10.97 -10.76 6.80
N SER A 42 -11.65 -11.70 6.13
CA SER A 42 -12.36 -12.83 6.73
C SER A 42 -11.94 -14.18 6.13
N GLY A 43 -12.35 -15.28 6.77
CA GLY A 43 -12.14 -16.64 6.24
C GLY A 43 -10.69 -17.13 6.24
N GLY A 44 -9.84 -16.57 7.09
CA GLY A 44 -8.41 -16.94 7.18
C GLY A 44 -7.52 -16.30 6.12
N PHE A 45 -8.09 -15.48 5.23
CA PHE A 45 -7.36 -14.74 4.21
C PHE A 45 -7.46 -13.24 4.47
N ARG A 46 -6.35 -12.54 4.24
CA ARG A 46 -6.29 -11.09 4.29
C ARG A 46 -5.68 -10.59 2.99
N THR A 47 -6.22 -9.52 2.41
CA THR A 47 -5.55 -8.81 1.33
C THR A 47 -4.16 -8.37 1.82
N THR A 48 -3.10 -8.94 1.24
CA THR A 48 -1.73 -8.79 1.75
C THR A 48 -1.05 -7.50 1.33
N ALA A 49 -1.49 -6.92 0.21
CA ALA A 49 -1.09 -5.61 -0.30
C ALA A 49 -2.10 -5.15 -1.37
N SER A 50 -2.03 -3.89 -1.77
CA SER A 50 -2.83 -3.34 -2.87
C SER A 50 -2.03 -2.32 -3.67
N MET A 51 -2.45 -2.13 -4.92
CA MET A 51 -1.80 -1.25 -5.87
C MET A 51 -2.82 -0.54 -6.76
N VAL A 52 -2.60 0.74 -7.01
CA VAL A 52 -3.32 1.54 -8.01
C VAL A 52 -2.29 2.24 -8.89
N SER A 53 -2.48 2.24 -10.21
CA SER A 53 -1.52 2.85 -11.14
C SER A 53 -2.19 3.87 -12.03
N ILE A 54 -1.51 4.99 -12.26
CA ILE A 54 -1.85 5.99 -13.26
C ILE A 54 -0.85 5.84 -14.40
N LEU A 55 -1.36 5.58 -15.61
CA LEU A 55 -0.57 5.38 -16.82
C LEU A 55 -0.94 6.48 -17.82
N PRO A 56 -0.21 7.60 -17.86
CA PRO A 56 -0.48 8.67 -18.82
C PRO A 56 -0.34 8.19 -20.26
N GLN A 57 -1.15 8.75 -21.16
CA GLN A 57 -0.98 8.53 -22.61
C GLN A 57 0.22 9.31 -23.16
N ASP A 58 0.53 10.45 -22.56
CA ASP A 58 1.72 11.24 -22.88
C ASP A 58 2.97 10.50 -22.37
N PRO A 59 3.85 10.02 -23.26
CA PRO A 59 5.04 9.27 -22.86
C PRO A 59 6.09 10.13 -22.15
N THR A 60 5.93 11.45 -22.12
CA THR A 60 6.81 12.36 -21.37
C THR A 60 6.42 12.47 -19.90
N GLN A 61 5.20 12.03 -19.53
CA GLN A 61 4.76 12.01 -18.14
C GLN A 61 5.14 10.69 -17.45
N PRO A 62 5.49 10.72 -16.15
CA PRO A 62 5.82 9.51 -15.41
C PRO A 62 4.57 8.65 -15.16
N CYS A 63 4.74 7.33 -15.20
CA CYS A 63 3.77 6.41 -14.62
C CYS A 63 3.87 6.46 -13.09
N ILE A 64 2.74 6.60 -12.41
CA ILE A 64 2.69 6.72 -10.95
C ILE A 64 1.99 5.50 -10.38
N HIS A 65 2.67 4.78 -9.49
CA HIS A 65 2.19 3.55 -8.87
C HIS A 65 2.01 3.77 -7.38
N PHE A 66 0.79 3.67 -6.89
CA PHE A 66 0.51 3.72 -5.46
C PHE A 66 0.56 2.30 -4.88
N LEU A 67 1.38 2.09 -3.85
CA LEU A 67 1.60 0.79 -3.21
C LEU A 67 1.31 0.87 -1.71
N THR A 68 0.58 -0.11 -1.17
CA THR A 68 0.34 -0.13 0.29
C THR A 68 1.52 -0.65 1.08
N ALA A 69 2.28 -1.63 0.57
CA ALA A 69 3.37 -2.31 1.29
C ALA A 69 3.01 -2.86 2.70
N THR A 70 1.72 -2.89 3.03
CA THR A 70 1.14 -3.44 4.26
C THR A 70 -0.20 -4.09 3.92
N PRO A 71 -0.64 -5.11 4.69
CA PRO A 71 -1.94 -5.77 4.47
C PRO A 71 -3.13 -4.90 4.85
N ASP A 72 -4.32 -5.31 4.42
CA ASP A 72 -5.59 -4.62 4.67
C ASP A 72 -5.54 -3.18 4.10
N PRO A 73 -5.83 -3.00 2.80
CA PRO A 73 -5.82 -1.67 2.19
C PRO A 73 -6.76 -0.71 2.92
N SER A 74 -7.87 -1.17 3.52
CA SER A 74 -8.78 -0.32 4.29
C SER A 74 -8.12 0.36 5.51
N ARG A 75 -6.98 -0.17 5.97
CA ARG A 75 -6.23 0.33 7.12
C ARG A 75 -4.81 0.78 6.76
N SER A 76 -4.43 0.72 5.49
CA SER A 76 -3.09 1.04 4.99
C SER A 76 -3.04 2.39 4.26
N VAL A 77 -1.83 2.89 4.07
CA VAL A 77 -1.53 4.10 3.27
C VAL A 77 -1.03 3.69 1.89
N PHE A 78 -1.64 4.21 0.83
CA PHE A 78 -1.16 4.12 -0.55
C PHE A 78 -0.04 5.14 -0.78
N LYS A 79 1.17 4.63 -1.01
CA LYS A 79 2.39 5.45 -1.13
C LYS A 79 2.81 5.54 -2.60
N PRO A 80 3.08 6.73 -3.15
CA PRO A 80 3.46 6.89 -4.54
C PRO A 80 4.86 6.31 -4.80
N PHE A 81 5.00 5.61 -5.90
CA PHE A 81 6.22 4.99 -6.39
C PHE A 81 6.32 5.24 -7.91
N ILE A 82 7.50 5.64 -8.36
CA ILE A 82 7.78 5.93 -9.77
C ILE A 82 9.00 5.11 -10.19
N PHE A 83 8.84 4.33 -11.26
CA PHE A 83 9.97 3.63 -11.86
C PHE A 83 10.86 4.63 -12.60
N GLY A 84 12.17 4.61 -12.35
CA GLY A 84 13.09 5.49 -13.05
C GLY A 84 14.52 5.45 -12.53
N ALA A 85 15.34 6.36 -13.03
CA ALA A 85 16.69 6.55 -12.50
C ALA A 85 16.62 7.01 -11.04
N GLY A 86 17.40 6.37 -10.17
CA GLY A 86 17.43 6.72 -8.75
C GLY A 86 16.33 6.08 -7.90
N THR A 87 15.56 5.11 -8.42
CA THR A 87 14.62 4.31 -7.61
C THR A 87 15.35 3.74 -6.39
N ALA A 88 14.96 4.22 -5.21
CA ALA A 88 15.54 3.81 -3.95
C ALA A 88 14.77 2.61 -3.37
N GLN A 89 15.50 1.70 -2.73
CA GLN A 89 14.86 0.65 -1.93
C GLN A 89 14.50 1.23 -0.57
N ALA A 90 13.29 0.97 -0.09
CA ALA A 90 12.88 1.29 1.26
C ALA A 90 13.17 0.08 2.18
N PRO A 91 14.21 0.12 3.04
CA PRO A 91 14.62 -1.06 3.82
C PRO A 91 13.52 -1.60 4.74
N GLN A 92 12.62 -0.73 5.21
CA GLN A 92 11.53 -1.06 6.14
C GLN A 92 10.47 -1.97 5.51
N VAL A 93 10.42 -2.07 4.17
CA VAL A 93 9.51 -2.99 3.46
C VAL A 93 10.21 -4.26 2.96
N LEU A 94 11.50 -4.43 3.27
CA LEU A 94 12.24 -5.64 2.93
C LEU A 94 12.06 -6.69 4.01
N SER A 95 11.64 -7.89 3.60
CA SER A 95 11.57 -9.03 4.52
C SER A 95 12.97 -9.42 5.00
N PRO A 96 13.13 -9.85 6.26
CA PRO A 96 14.41 -10.33 6.76
C PRO A 96 14.89 -11.54 5.94
N THR A 97 16.21 -11.64 5.79
CA THR A 97 16.85 -12.80 5.15
C THR A 97 17.52 -13.67 6.20
N PHE A 98 17.36 -14.99 6.07
CA PHE A 98 17.90 -15.97 7.02
C PHE A 98 19.12 -16.72 6.47
N GLY A 99 19.60 -16.33 5.28
CA GLY A 99 20.78 -16.94 4.65
C GLY A 99 20.67 -18.46 4.56
N ALA A 100 21.75 -19.17 4.92
CA ALA A 100 21.78 -20.63 4.94
C ALA A 100 20.86 -21.26 6.01
N GLN A 101 20.47 -20.50 7.03
CA GLN A 101 19.57 -20.95 8.09
C GLN A 101 18.09 -20.80 7.72
N ASP A 102 17.77 -20.29 6.53
CA ASP A 102 16.40 -20.19 6.07
C ASP A 102 15.75 -21.59 6.04
N PRO A 103 14.58 -21.79 6.69
CA PRO A 103 13.91 -23.09 6.71
C PRO A 103 13.62 -23.69 5.33
N ILE A 104 13.57 -22.88 4.27
CA ILE A 104 13.42 -23.37 2.88
C ILE A 104 14.71 -23.99 2.32
N ARG A 105 15.87 -23.60 2.86
CA ARG A 105 17.21 -24.01 2.43
C ARG A 105 17.78 -25.15 3.27
N THR A 106 17.29 -25.36 4.50
CA THR A 106 17.72 -26.48 5.36
C THR A 106 17.10 -27.81 4.92
N VAL A 107 17.77 -28.92 5.19
CA VAL A 107 17.25 -30.28 4.97
C VAL A 107 17.28 -31.06 6.29
N PRO A 108 16.15 -31.62 6.75
CA PRO A 108 14.80 -31.51 6.16
C PRO A 108 14.26 -30.06 6.18
N ARG A 109 13.40 -29.73 5.21
CA ARG A 109 12.83 -28.36 5.07
C ARG A 109 11.79 -28.07 6.14
N PHE A 110 11.61 -26.78 6.44
CA PHE A 110 10.54 -26.25 7.30
C PHE A 110 10.46 -26.86 8.71
N GLN A 111 11.60 -27.30 9.27
CA GLN A 111 11.66 -27.80 10.65
C GLN A 111 11.48 -26.68 11.69
N THR A 112 11.75 -25.44 11.30
CA THR A 112 11.55 -24.25 12.11
C THR A 112 10.73 -23.22 11.35
N GLN A 113 10.01 -22.38 12.08
CA GLN A 113 9.29 -21.23 11.53
C GLN A 113 10.07 -19.96 11.86
N VAL A 114 10.19 -19.07 10.88
CA VAL A 114 10.81 -17.75 11.04
C VAL A 114 9.79 -16.67 10.76
N ASP A 115 9.92 -15.53 11.45
CA ASP A 115 9.09 -14.37 11.19
C ASP A 115 9.61 -13.61 9.97
N ARG A 116 8.83 -13.62 8.88
CA ARG A 116 9.19 -12.96 7.61
C ARG A 116 8.61 -11.56 7.47
N ARG A 117 7.91 -11.05 8.49
CA ARG A 117 7.35 -9.69 8.45
C ARG A 117 8.49 -8.69 8.41
N HIS A 118 8.41 -7.74 7.48
CA HIS A 118 9.32 -6.61 7.43
C HIS A 118 8.96 -5.57 8.50
N THR A 119 9.86 -4.63 8.78
CA THR A 119 9.73 -3.63 9.86
C THR A 119 8.41 -2.87 9.79
N LEU A 120 8.08 -2.29 8.63
CA LEU A 120 6.84 -1.52 8.45
C LEU A 120 5.59 -2.36 8.74
N TYR A 121 5.58 -3.65 8.38
CA TYR A 121 4.42 -4.51 8.66
C TYR A 121 4.28 -4.75 10.18
N CYS A 122 5.40 -5.00 10.88
CA CYS A 122 5.37 -5.14 12.33
C CYS A 122 4.86 -3.86 13.03
N GLU A 123 5.32 -2.69 12.59
CA GLU A 123 4.87 -1.38 13.10
C GLU A 123 3.38 -1.14 12.81
N HIS A 124 2.98 -1.39 11.57
CA HIS A 124 1.59 -1.29 11.14
C HIS A 124 0.67 -2.15 12.02
N GLN A 125 1.02 -3.41 12.30
CA GLN A 125 0.21 -4.26 13.19
C GLN A 125 0.09 -3.72 14.61
N LYS A 126 1.15 -3.12 15.16
CA LYS A 126 1.09 -2.47 16.47
C LYS A 126 0.18 -1.24 16.43
N ALA A 127 0.33 -0.40 15.41
CA ALA A 127 -0.50 0.79 15.20
C ALA A 127 -1.99 0.42 15.07
N LEU A 128 -2.31 -0.64 14.33
CA LEU A 128 -3.68 -1.16 14.24
C LEU A 128 -4.22 -1.58 15.61
N GLY A 129 -3.40 -2.26 16.42
CA GLY A 129 -3.76 -2.64 17.78
C GLY A 129 -4.04 -1.44 18.69
N LEU A 130 -3.27 -0.36 18.57
CA LEU A 130 -3.52 0.90 19.29
C LEU A 130 -4.80 1.59 18.80
N MET A 131 -5.02 1.63 17.49
CA MET A 131 -6.21 2.22 16.88
C MET A 131 -7.52 1.59 17.34
N ASP A 132 -7.48 0.30 17.67
CA ASP A 132 -8.64 -0.48 18.10
C ASP A 132 -8.87 -0.37 19.63
N ARG A 133 -7.83 -0.04 20.42
CA ARG A 133 -7.87 0.01 21.88
C ARG A 133 -8.01 1.42 22.45
N GLU A 134 -7.42 2.42 21.80
CA GLU A 134 -7.34 3.78 22.31
C GLU A 134 -8.01 4.78 21.35
N GLN A 135 -9.14 5.34 21.75
CA GLN A 135 -9.97 6.15 20.87
C GLN A 135 -9.24 7.41 20.35
N ASN A 136 -8.58 8.16 21.24
CA ASN A 136 -7.91 9.42 20.90
C ASN A 136 -6.64 9.19 20.07
N GLN A 137 -5.71 8.34 20.56
CA GLN A 137 -4.49 8.01 19.83
C GLN A 137 -4.81 7.33 18.50
N GLY A 138 -5.82 6.44 18.49
CA GLY A 138 -6.29 5.78 17.29
C GLY A 138 -6.84 6.74 16.24
N GLN A 139 -7.59 7.77 16.66
CA GLN A 139 -8.08 8.80 15.76
C GLN A 139 -6.92 9.64 15.20
N GLN A 140 -5.93 10.00 16.03
CA GLN A 140 -4.74 10.72 15.57
C GLN A 140 -3.93 9.93 14.55
N LEU A 141 -3.70 8.63 14.79
CA LEU A 141 -3.00 7.77 13.84
C LEU A 141 -3.75 7.63 12.51
N ARG A 142 -5.08 7.44 12.56
CA ARG A 142 -5.91 7.41 11.34
C ARG A 142 -5.84 8.73 10.57
N GLN A 143 -5.80 9.86 11.26
CA GLN A 143 -5.65 11.16 10.62
C GLN A 143 -4.27 11.28 9.95
N LYS A 144 -3.19 10.96 10.66
CA LYS A 144 -1.83 10.94 10.08
C LYS A 144 -1.73 10.06 8.83
N GLN A 145 -2.37 8.89 8.82
CA GLN A 145 -2.41 8.02 7.65
C GLN A 145 -3.13 8.67 6.47
N ARG A 146 -4.28 9.33 6.71
CA ARG A 146 -5.04 10.04 5.68
C ARG A 146 -4.29 11.22 5.12
N ASP A 147 -3.67 12.02 6.00
CA ASP A 147 -2.87 13.17 5.60
C ASP A 147 -1.69 12.73 4.72
N LEU A 148 -0.99 11.67 5.15
CA LEU A 148 0.12 11.10 4.38
C LEU A 148 -0.33 10.59 3.00
N GLU A 149 -1.47 9.90 2.91
CA GLU A 149 -2.01 9.45 1.62
C GLU A 149 -2.41 10.62 0.71
N GLN A 150 -3.04 11.65 1.29
CA GLN A 150 -3.48 12.83 0.58
C GLN A 150 -2.29 13.60 -0.02
N GLU A 151 -1.20 13.76 0.73
CA GLU A 151 0.05 14.34 0.21
C GLU A 151 0.58 13.56 -1.00
N GLY A 152 0.47 12.23 -0.99
CA GLY A 152 0.88 11.39 -2.12
C GLY A 152 0.01 11.58 -3.36
N LEU A 153 -1.29 11.75 -3.17
CA LEU A 153 -2.24 12.06 -4.25
C LEU A 153 -2.01 13.47 -4.81
N GLU A 154 -1.75 14.46 -3.96
CA GLU A 154 -1.43 15.83 -4.37
C GLU A 154 -0.10 15.90 -5.13
N ALA A 155 0.94 15.20 -4.65
CA ALA A 155 2.20 15.07 -5.35
C ALA A 155 2.00 14.46 -6.75
N ALA A 156 1.17 13.41 -6.86
CA ALA A 156 0.85 12.81 -8.16
C ALA A 156 0.10 13.76 -9.09
N ARG A 157 -0.87 14.53 -8.59
CA ARG A 157 -1.57 15.54 -9.38
C ARG A 157 -0.61 16.62 -9.88
N GLY A 158 0.26 17.14 -9.01
CA GLY A 158 1.25 18.16 -9.37
C GLY A 158 2.23 17.67 -10.45
N LEU A 159 2.66 16.41 -10.38
CA LEU A 159 3.49 15.79 -11.43
C LEU A 159 2.76 15.72 -12.78
N LEU A 160 1.51 15.24 -12.77
CA LEU A 160 0.72 15.04 -14.00
C LEU A 160 0.25 16.36 -14.61
N ALA A 161 0.04 17.39 -13.80
CA ALA A 161 -0.27 18.74 -14.26
C ALA A 161 0.95 19.51 -14.77
N GLY A 162 2.17 18.99 -14.56
CA GLY A 162 3.42 19.69 -14.89
C GLY A 162 3.73 20.87 -13.95
N GLU A 163 3.02 20.98 -12.83
CA GLU A 163 3.22 22.01 -11.80
C GLU A 163 4.44 21.71 -10.93
N TRP A 164 4.79 20.43 -10.81
CA TRP A 164 5.96 19.95 -10.10
C TRP A 164 6.78 19.05 -11.04
N ALA A 165 8.04 19.39 -11.27
CA ALA A 165 8.95 18.64 -12.14
C ALA A 165 10.31 18.46 -11.46
N PRO A 166 10.38 17.64 -10.39
CA PRO A 166 11.61 17.40 -9.66
C PRO A 166 12.58 16.54 -10.50
N PRO A 167 13.89 16.57 -10.16
CA PRO A 167 14.87 15.71 -10.81
C PRO A 167 14.55 14.22 -10.57
N PRO A 168 14.94 13.31 -11.50
CA PRO A 168 14.62 11.88 -11.40
C PRO A 168 15.03 11.21 -10.08
N GLN A 169 16.12 11.65 -9.46
CA GLN A 169 16.61 11.12 -8.18
C GLN A 169 15.62 11.37 -7.03
N GLU A 170 14.96 12.52 -7.02
CA GLU A 170 13.95 12.86 -6.02
C GLU A 170 12.69 12.01 -6.22
N LEU A 171 12.25 11.81 -7.47
CA LEU A 171 11.16 10.90 -7.81
C LEU A 171 11.47 9.46 -7.39
N GLY A 172 12.71 9.02 -7.58
CA GLY A 172 13.16 7.68 -7.20
C GLY A 172 13.15 7.44 -5.69
N GLY A 173 13.31 8.49 -4.88
CA GLY A 173 13.26 8.42 -3.42
C GLY A 173 11.86 8.56 -2.80
N LEU A 174 10.85 8.91 -3.60
CA LEU A 174 9.52 9.28 -3.11
C LEU A 174 8.87 8.18 -2.26
N PHE A 175 8.88 6.94 -2.75
CA PHE A 175 8.30 5.81 -2.02
C PHE A 175 9.00 5.56 -0.68
N GLN A 176 10.34 5.63 -0.67
CA GLN A 176 11.12 5.46 0.56
C GLN A 176 10.77 6.56 1.58
N ALA A 177 10.70 7.82 1.15
CA ALA A 177 10.33 8.93 2.02
C ALA A 177 8.94 8.72 2.65
N PHE A 178 7.97 8.22 1.88
CA PHE A 178 6.64 7.91 2.39
C PHE A 178 6.64 6.73 3.37
N VAL A 179 7.41 5.68 3.10
CA VAL A 179 7.59 4.55 4.03
C VAL A 179 8.21 5.03 5.35
N GLU A 180 9.24 5.88 5.29
CA GLU A 180 9.90 6.42 6.48
C GLU A 180 8.95 7.26 7.34
N ARG A 181 8.17 8.14 6.70
CA ARG A 181 7.17 8.98 7.39
C ARG A 181 6.03 8.15 7.99
N GLU A 182 5.61 7.09 7.31
CA GLU A 182 4.61 6.17 7.86
C GLU A 182 5.16 5.43 9.10
N SER A 183 6.39 4.90 9.03
CA SER A 183 7.06 4.28 10.18
C SER A 183 7.19 5.27 11.36
N GLN A 184 7.57 6.52 11.10
CA GLN A 184 7.64 7.57 12.12
C GLN A 184 6.26 7.90 12.71
N ALA A 185 5.19 7.85 11.91
CA ALA A 185 3.84 8.08 12.40
C ALA A 185 3.37 6.98 13.36
N TYR A 186 3.89 5.75 13.22
CA TYR A 186 3.59 4.60 14.08
C TYR A 186 4.47 4.50 15.35
N ALA A 187 5.56 5.27 15.43
CA ALA A 187 6.50 5.26 16.53
C ALA A 187 6.00 5.99 17.79
#